data_AF-A0A9D7D4Q0-F1
#
_entry.id   AF-A0A9D7D4Q0-F1
#
_cell.length_a   1.000
_cell.length_b   1.000
_cell.length_c   1.000
_cell.angle_alpha   90.00
_cell.angle_beta   90.00
_cell.angle_gamma   90.00
#
_symmetry.space_group_name_H-M   'P 1'
#
loop_
_entity.id
_entity.type
_entity.pdbx_description
1 polymer ?
#
loop_
_entity_poly.entity_id
_entity_poly.type
_entity_poly.pdbx_seq_one_letter_code
_entity_poly.pdbx_strand_id
1 'polypeptide(L)'
;MASGTSVTAPMMRIGLVHYAALALFAALAAGCTPVLGDPCVLSTDCSLRGDRTCDTSQPGGYCTIRDCRGNGCPDDGACVLFEATVPGCAFDSRAPSRVGRSYCMAACADDTDCRGGYVCVDAKAAPWLGVILDDDTSKRVCIVPATPSTATRLTASAPVCSAFSGDAGVGVSVAPDAGADSGRDAATPIVDAGNTDAADAGTDAALPSDAASGG
;
A
#
# COMPACT_ATOMS: atom_id res chain seq x y z
N MET A 1 42.69 65.09 -47.42
CA MET A 1 41.30 65.08 -46.94
C MET A 1 40.83 63.64 -46.97
N ALA A 2 40.91 62.93 -45.85
CA ALA A 2 40.52 61.53 -45.73
C ALA A 2 39.36 61.45 -44.74
N SER A 3 38.16 61.19 -45.24
CA SER A 3 36.94 61.03 -44.44
C SER A 3 36.86 59.59 -43.97
N GLY A 4 37.04 59.37 -42.66
CA GLY A 4 36.79 58.08 -42.02
C GLY A 4 35.33 57.95 -41.62
N THR A 5 34.63 56.95 -42.14
CA THR A 5 33.29 56.55 -41.69
C THR A 5 33.40 55.38 -40.71
N SER A 6 33.06 55.63 -39.44
CA SER A 6 32.94 54.59 -38.41
C SER A 6 31.61 53.85 -38.56
N VAL A 7 31.68 52.53 -38.77
CA VAL A 7 30.54 51.60 -38.73
C VAL A 7 30.27 51.24 -37.26
N THR A 8 29.10 51.62 -36.74
CA THR A 8 28.62 51.23 -35.41
C THR A 8 27.84 49.92 -35.50
N ALA A 9 28.36 48.85 -34.88
CA ALA A 9 27.70 47.55 -34.81
C ALA A 9 26.66 47.51 -33.66
N PRO A 10 25.38 47.15 -33.91
CA PRO A 10 24.40 46.93 -32.86
C PRO A 10 24.43 45.47 -32.39
N MET A 11 25.37 45.11 -31.50
CA MET A 11 25.44 43.77 -30.90
C MET A 11 25.29 43.83 -29.37
N MET A 12 24.13 44.27 -28.85
CA MET A 12 23.88 44.18 -27.40
C MET A 12 22.40 44.27 -26.97
N ARG A 13 21.46 43.77 -27.78
CA ARG A 13 20.03 43.70 -27.39
C ARG A 13 19.37 42.33 -27.53
N ILE A 14 20.02 41.39 -28.23
CA ILE A 14 19.49 40.04 -28.48
C ILE A 14 19.71 39.11 -27.27
N GLY A 15 20.79 39.32 -26.49
CA GLY A 15 21.12 38.47 -25.35
C GLY A 15 20.08 38.52 -24.22
N LEU A 16 19.57 39.70 -23.86
CA LEU A 16 18.65 39.85 -22.73
C LEU A 16 17.29 39.18 -22.96
N VAL A 17 16.81 39.19 -24.20
CA VAL A 17 15.52 38.59 -24.58
C VAL A 17 15.59 37.06 -24.55
N HIS A 18 16.73 36.45 -24.90
CA HIS A 18 16.92 35.00 -24.83
C HIS A 18 17.02 34.49 -23.39
N TYR A 19 17.71 35.21 -22.49
CA TYR A 19 17.75 34.81 -21.08
C TYR A 19 16.38 34.94 -20.39
N ALA A 20 15.60 35.98 -20.72
CA ALA A 20 14.24 36.14 -20.19
C ALA A 20 13.28 35.04 -20.69
N ALA A 21 13.37 34.66 -21.97
CA ALA A 21 12.56 33.59 -22.53
C ALA A 21 12.90 32.21 -21.92
N LEU A 22 14.19 31.92 -21.69
CA LEU A 22 14.63 30.66 -21.08
C LEU A 22 14.19 30.54 -19.62
N ALA A 23 14.24 31.64 -18.86
CA ALA A 23 13.78 31.69 -17.47
C ALA A 23 12.25 31.49 -17.35
N LEU A 24 11.47 32.07 -18.27
CA LEU A 24 10.01 31.88 -18.32
C LEU A 24 9.64 30.44 -18.67
N PHE A 25 10.35 29.82 -19.61
CA PHE A 25 10.13 28.42 -19.98
C PHE A 25 10.49 27.45 -18.85
N ALA A 26 11.56 27.73 -18.10
CA ALA A 26 11.94 26.95 -16.93
C ALA A 26 10.91 27.05 -15.79
N ALA A 27 10.29 28.21 -15.60
CA ALA A 27 9.23 28.39 -14.59
C ALA A 27 7.94 27.62 -14.93
N LEU A 28 7.61 27.47 -16.22
CA LEU A 28 6.46 26.69 -16.69
C LEU A 28 6.68 25.17 -16.65
N ALA A 29 7.93 24.72 -16.50
CA ALA A 29 8.27 23.31 -16.37
C ALA A 29 8.16 22.78 -14.93
N ALA A 30 7.83 23.62 -13.95
CA ALA A 30 7.43 23.17 -12.63
C ALA A 30 6.02 22.56 -12.69
N GLY A 31 5.93 21.33 -13.20
CA GLY A 31 4.70 20.56 -13.21
C GLY A 31 4.19 20.35 -11.78
N CYS A 32 2.88 20.44 -11.59
CA CYS A 32 2.25 20.11 -10.33
C CYS A 32 2.64 18.68 -9.94
N THR A 33 3.27 18.51 -8.79
CA THR A 33 3.54 17.18 -8.25
C THR A 33 2.23 16.58 -7.77
N PRO A 34 1.86 15.37 -8.23
CA PRO A 34 0.67 14.68 -7.76
C PRO A 34 0.71 14.51 -6.24
N VAL A 35 -0.44 14.68 -5.60
CA VAL A 35 -0.62 14.57 -4.15
C VAL A 35 -1.32 13.26 -3.78
N LEU A 36 -1.40 12.98 -2.47
CA LEU A 36 -2.17 11.84 -1.98
C LEU A 36 -3.65 11.99 -2.40
N GLY A 37 -4.21 10.92 -2.94
CA GLY A 37 -5.61 10.86 -3.38
C GLY A 37 -5.90 11.32 -4.81
N ASP A 38 -4.89 11.77 -5.56
CA ASP A 38 -5.05 12.10 -6.96
C ASP A 38 -5.43 10.87 -7.82
N PRO A 39 -6.18 11.06 -8.93
CA PRO A 39 -6.46 10.01 -9.91
C PRO A 39 -5.20 9.55 -10.63
N CYS A 40 -5.16 8.26 -10.95
CA CYS A 40 -4.03 7.66 -11.64
C CYS A 40 -4.44 6.41 -12.41
N VAL A 41 -3.64 6.05 -13.42
CA VAL A 41 -3.74 4.76 -14.11
C VAL A 41 -2.44 3.97 -13.91
N LEU A 42 -1.30 4.68 -13.86
CA LEU A 42 0.03 4.12 -13.67
C LEU A 42 0.70 4.77 -12.45
N SER A 43 1.62 4.05 -11.79
CA SER A 43 2.37 4.60 -10.64
C SER A 43 3.21 5.83 -11.01
N THR A 44 3.64 5.94 -12.27
CA THR A 44 4.35 7.13 -12.79
C THR A 44 3.48 8.38 -12.81
N ASP A 45 2.15 8.22 -12.83
CA ASP A 45 1.21 9.34 -12.74
C ASP A 45 1.21 9.95 -11.33
N CYS A 46 1.61 9.19 -10.32
CA CYS A 46 1.69 9.62 -8.92
C CYS A 46 3.09 10.10 -8.54
N SER A 47 4.12 9.40 -9.01
CA SER A 47 5.50 9.81 -8.83
C SER A 47 6.43 9.18 -9.86
N LEU A 48 7.23 10.02 -10.52
CA LEU A 48 8.34 9.58 -11.37
C LEU A 48 9.51 9.01 -10.56
N ARG A 49 9.59 9.32 -9.25
CA ARG A 49 10.64 8.83 -8.35
C ARG A 49 10.24 7.54 -7.63
N GLY A 50 8.98 7.14 -7.71
CA GLY A 50 8.46 5.92 -7.10
C GLY A 50 8.13 6.03 -5.61
N ASP A 51 8.10 7.24 -5.02
CA ASP A 51 7.69 7.43 -3.62
C ASP A 51 6.18 7.24 -3.40
N ARG A 52 5.37 7.34 -4.46
CA ARG A 52 3.94 7.05 -4.48
C ARG A 52 3.61 5.99 -5.53
N THR A 53 2.60 5.17 -5.25
CA THR A 53 2.10 4.11 -6.13
C THR A 53 0.64 4.36 -6.47
N CYS A 54 0.22 3.99 -7.68
CA CYS A 54 -1.18 4.04 -8.06
C CYS A 54 -1.92 2.80 -7.53
N ASP A 55 -2.86 3.00 -6.60
CA ASP A 55 -3.79 1.95 -6.18
C ASP A 55 -4.99 1.91 -7.14
N THR A 56 -4.93 0.99 -8.10
CA THR A 56 -5.97 0.77 -9.11
C THR A 56 -7.15 -0.06 -8.61
N SER A 57 -7.09 -0.58 -7.38
CA SER A 57 -8.25 -1.25 -6.76
C SER A 57 -9.35 -0.26 -6.40
N GLN A 58 -9.00 1.02 -6.29
CA GLN A 58 -9.94 2.10 -6.01
C GLN A 58 -10.52 2.71 -7.30
N PRO A 59 -11.77 3.24 -7.26
CA PRO A 59 -12.40 3.86 -8.42
C PRO A 59 -11.56 5.00 -8.99
N GLY A 60 -11.21 4.92 -10.28
CA GLY A 60 -10.41 5.96 -10.96
C GLY A 60 -8.93 6.03 -10.51
N GLY A 61 -8.45 5.03 -9.78
CA GLY A 61 -7.09 4.94 -9.23
C GLY A 61 -6.82 5.99 -8.15
N TYR A 62 -5.98 5.65 -7.17
CA TYR A 62 -5.68 6.53 -6.05
C TYR A 62 -4.18 6.58 -5.78
N CYS A 63 -3.57 7.77 -5.88
CA CYS A 63 -2.17 7.96 -5.51
C CYS A 63 -1.97 7.82 -4.00
N THR A 64 -1.22 6.81 -3.58
CA THR A 64 -0.96 6.50 -2.17
C THR A 64 0.46 6.01 -1.93
N ILE A 65 0.82 5.87 -0.66
CA ILE A 65 2.01 5.17 -0.19
C ILE A 65 1.52 3.94 0.57
N ARG A 66 1.98 2.77 0.15
CA ARG A 66 1.65 1.49 0.80
C ARG A 66 2.59 1.24 1.97
N ASP A 67 2.11 0.50 2.96
CA ASP A 67 2.88 0.07 4.12
C ASP A 67 3.47 1.26 4.91
N CYS A 68 2.72 2.37 4.99
CA CYS A 68 3.10 3.52 5.79
C CYS A 68 3.22 3.15 7.28
N ARG A 69 4.05 3.91 7.99
CA ARG A 69 4.17 3.88 9.45
C ARG A 69 3.70 5.22 10.02
N GLY A 70 3.38 5.26 11.31
CA GLY A 70 2.86 6.46 11.98
C GLY A 70 3.66 7.71 11.65
N ASN A 71 2.96 8.79 11.28
CA ASN A 71 3.48 10.07 10.83
C ASN A 71 4.37 10.02 9.57
N GLY A 72 4.36 8.91 8.83
CA GLY A 72 5.19 8.71 7.64
C GLY A 72 4.58 9.23 6.34
N CYS A 73 3.34 9.71 6.38
CA CYS A 73 2.66 10.25 5.20
C CYS A 73 3.04 11.72 4.96
N PRO A 74 3.38 12.11 3.72
CA PRO A 74 3.61 13.50 3.36
C PRO A 74 2.28 14.27 3.24
N ASP A 75 2.38 15.57 2.98
CA ASP A 75 1.25 16.44 2.58
C ASP A 75 0.08 16.40 3.58
N ASP A 76 0.41 16.31 4.87
CA ASP A 76 -0.53 16.16 6.01
C ASP A 76 -1.48 14.95 5.92
N GLY A 77 -1.19 13.99 5.04
CA GLY A 77 -1.93 12.75 4.94
C GLY A 77 -1.93 11.95 6.24
N ALA A 78 -2.89 11.04 6.38
CA ALA A 78 -2.98 10.15 7.54
C ALA A 78 -2.57 8.73 7.17
N CYS A 79 -1.75 8.09 8.02
CA CYS A 79 -1.46 6.68 7.86
C CYS A 79 -2.57 5.82 8.46
N VAL A 80 -3.33 5.13 7.61
CA VAL A 80 -4.49 4.33 8.02
C VAL A 80 -4.22 2.85 7.78
N LEU A 81 -4.31 2.05 8.84
CA LEU A 81 -4.32 0.59 8.80
C LEU A 81 -5.76 0.10 8.60
N PHE A 82 -6.05 -0.43 7.43
CA PHE A 82 -7.31 -1.12 7.16
C PHE A 82 -7.23 -2.58 7.56
N GLU A 83 -8.39 -3.19 7.84
CA GLU A 83 -8.51 -4.58 8.29
C GLU A 83 -7.63 -4.88 9.52
N ALA A 84 -7.45 -3.88 10.39
CA ALA A 84 -6.57 -3.95 11.54
C ALA A 84 -6.94 -5.08 12.52
N THR A 85 -8.22 -5.47 12.52
CA THR A 85 -8.77 -6.56 13.33
C THR A 85 -9.57 -7.51 12.44
N VAL A 86 -9.58 -8.78 12.80
CA VAL A 86 -10.55 -9.73 12.24
C VAL A 86 -11.92 -9.42 12.86
N PRO A 87 -12.97 -9.17 12.06
CA PRO A 87 -14.30 -8.87 12.61
C PRO A 87 -14.75 -9.89 13.66
N GLY A 88 -15.20 -9.43 14.83
CA GLY A 88 -15.57 -10.28 15.96
C GLY A 88 -14.43 -10.63 16.93
N CYS A 89 -13.17 -10.41 16.57
CA CYS A 89 -12.04 -10.46 17.50
C CYS A 89 -11.79 -9.08 18.13
N ALA A 90 -11.19 -9.05 19.32
CA ALA A 90 -10.70 -7.80 19.91
C ALA A 90 -9.45 -7.33 19.15
N PHE A 91 -9.31 -6.02 18.95
CA PHE A 91 -8.09 -5.45 18.41
C PHE A 91 -6.96 -5.54 19.43
N ASP A 92 -5.84 -6.16 19.06
CA ASP A 92 -4.60 -6.11 19.81
C ASP A 92 -3.53 -5.37 18.97
N SER A 93 -3.08 -4.23 19.48
CA SER A 93 -2.04 -3.43 18.83
C SER A 93 -0.68 -4.13 18.79
N ARG A 94 -0.45 -5.14 19.64
CA ARG A 94 0.76 -5.99 19.62
C ARG A 94 0.71 -7.09 18.57
N ALA A 95 -0.49 -7.44 18.11
CA ALA A 95 -0.74 -8.49 17.13
C ALA A 95 -1.82 -8.05 16.14
N PRO A 96 -1.55 -7.02 15.31
CA PRO A 96 -2.49 -6.59 14.29
C PRO A 96 -2.80 -7.74 13.33
N SER A 97 -3.99 -7.69 12.72
CA SER A 97 -4.43 -8.69 11.76
C SER A 97 -3.39 -8.92 10.65
N ARG A 98 -3.14 -10.18 10.30
CA ARG A 98 -2.18 -10.56 9.24
C ARG A 98 -2.59 -10.07 7.85
N VAL A 99 -3.88 -9.80 7.66
CA VAL A 99 -4.40 -9.23 6.40
C VAL A 99 -4.38 -7.70 6.40
N GLY A 100 -4.10 -7.08 7.55
CA GLY A 100 -4.06 -5.63 7.70
C GLY A 100 -3.03 -5.00 6.78
N ARG A 101 -3.42 -3.89 6.15
CA ARG A 101 -2.58 -3.12 5.22
C ARG A 101 -2.68 -1.64 5.56
N SER A 102 -1.54 -0.96 5.67
CA SER A 102 -1.50 0.48 5.90
C SER A 102 -1.32 1.25 4.60
N TYR A 103 -2.04 2.36 4.48
CA TYR A 103 -1.99 3.24 3.33
C TYR A 103 -2.00 4.70 3.78
N CYS A 104 -1.27 5.55 3.07
CA CYS A 104 -1.44 6.98 3.21
C CYS A 104 -2.73 7.42 2.52
N MET A 105 -3.62 8.00 3.30
CA MET A 105 -4.88 8.56 2.83
C MET A 105 -4.83 10.09 2.93
N ALA A 106 -5.35 10.76 1.91
CA ALA A 106 -5.53 12.21 1.90
C ALA A 106 -6.39 12.64 3.10
N ALA A 107 -5.90 13.59 3.88
CA ALA A 107 -6.66 14.17 4.99
C ALA A 107 -7.75 15.12 4.47
N CYS A 108 -8.81 15.29 5.26
CA CYS A 108 -9.93 16.15 4.90
C CYS A 108 -10.62 16.77 6.12
N ALA A 109 -11.25 17.92 5.91
CA ALA A 109 -12.14 18.61 6.84
C ALA A 109 -13.61 18.48 6.43
N ASP A 110 -13.93 18.29 5.16
CA ASP A 110 -15.28 17.96 4.71
C ASP A 110 -15.28 17.25 3.35
N ASP A 111 -16.46 16.84 2.90
CA ASP A 111 -16.61 16.08 1.65
C ASP A 111 -16.13 16.86 0.41
N THR A 112 -16.02 18.20 0.48
CA THR A 112 -15.56 19.01 -0.66
C THR A 112 -14.04 19.00 -0.83
N ASP A 113 -13.28 18.63 0.22
CA ASP A 113 -11.85 18.36 0.12
C ASP A 113 -11.58 17.06 -0.65
N CYS A 114 -12.56 16.15 -0.65
CA CYS A 114 -12.45 14.88 -1.33
C CYS A 114 -12.85 14.99 -2.80
N ARG A 115 -12.11 14.28 -3.66
CA ARG A 115 -12.51 14.16 -5.07
C ARG A 115 -13.83 13.41 -5.22
N GLY A 116 -14.48 13.57 -6.37
CA GLY A 116 -15.74 12.89 -6.68
C GLY A 116 -15.66 11.36 -6.50
N GLY A 117 -16.66 10.79 -5.84
CA GLY A 117 -16.72 9.37 -5.49
C GLY A 117 -16.04 9.00 -4.17
N TYR A 118 -15.51 10.00 -3.44
CA TYR A 118 -14.94 9.86 -2.10
C TYR A 118 -15.70 10.73 -1.12
N VAL A 119 -15.67 10.33 0.16
CA VAL A 119 -16.30 11.04 1.27
C VAL A 119 -15.31 11.24 2.40
N CYS A 120 -15.45 12.34 3.12
CA CYS A 120 -14.58 12.69 4.23
C CYS A 120 -15.09 12.07 5.54
N VAL A 121 -14.37 11.06 6.02
CA VAL A 121 -14.86 10.21 7.12
C VAL A 121 -13.80 9.98 8.17
N ASP A 122 -14.25 9.66 9.39
CA ASP A 122 -13.38 9.03 10.39
C ASP A 122 -13.19 7.56 10.01
N ALA A 123 -11.96 7.20 9.61
CA ALA A 123 -11.62 5.85 9.20
C ALA A 123 -11.82 4.79 10.30
N LYS A 124 -11.82 5.20 11.57
CA LYS A 124 -12.04 4.30 12.72
C LYS A 124 -13.51 3.92 12.89
N ALA A 125 -14.41 4.74 12.36
CA ALA A 125 -15.84 4.50 12.48
C ALA A 125 -16.28 3.33 11.59
N ALA A 126 -17.42 2.72 11.95
CA ALA A 126 -18.08 1.79 11.07
C ALA A 126 -18.48 2.49 9.76
N PRO A 127 -18.39 1.80 8.60
CA PRO A 127 -18.02 0.40 8.47
C PRO A 127 -16.53 0.12 8.22
N TRP A 128 -15.67 1.14 8.10
CA TRP A 128 -14.28 0.95 7.72
C TRP A 128 -13.41 0.31 8.81
N LEU A 129 -13.73 0.59 10.09
CA LEU A 129 -13.07 -0.02 11.26
C LEU A 129 -11.53 -0.01 11.19
N GLY A 130 -10.98 1.04 10.57
CA GLY A 130 -9.54 1.22 10.41
C GLY A 130 -8.89 1.72 11.71
N VAL A 131 -7.56 1.77 11.70
CA VAL A 131 -6.77 2.35 12.79
C VAL A 131 -5.85 3.41 12.21
N ILE A 132 -5.90 4.63 12.75
CA ILE A 132 -4.95 5.68 12.41
C ILE A 132 -3.67 5.42 13.19
N LEU A 133 -2.55 5.27 12.48
CA LEU A 133 -1.23 4.97 13.06
C LEU A 133 -0.44 6.24 13.40
N ASP A 134 -0.90 7.41 12.97
CA ASP A 134 -0.30 8.70 13.31
C ASP A 134 -0.53 9.06 14.78
N ASP A 135 0.29 9.98 15.30
CA ASP A 135 0.10 10.51 16.65
C ASP A 135 -1.21 11.30 16.75
N ASP A 136 -1.55 12.05 15.69
CA ASP A 136 -2.85 12.69 15.55
C ASP A 136 -3.88 11.70 15.00
N THR A 137 -4.52 10.98 15.93
CA THR A 137 -5.60 10.05 15.62
C THR A 137 -6.96 10.73 15.39
N SER A 138 -7.03 12.07 15.41
CA SER A 138 -8.27 12.82 15.16
C SER A 138 -8.51 13.15 13.67
N LYS A 139 -7.50 12.91 12.83
CA LYS A 139 -7.57 13.13 11.37
C LYS A 139 -8.73 12.36 10.75
N ARG A 140 -9.41 13.00 9.80
CA ARG A 140 -10.34 12.36 8.87
C ARG A 140 -9.70 12.25 7.50
N VAL A 141 -10.18 11.30 6.71
CA VAL A 141 -9.57 10.98 5.42
C VAL A 141 -10.61 10.73 4.34
N CYS A 142 -10.20 10.96 3.09
CA CYS A 142 -11.01 10.68 1.92
C CYS A 142 -11.03 9.18 1.61
N ILE A 143 -12.18 8.53 1.74
CA ILE A 143 -12.37 7.10 1.42
C ILE A 143 -13.56 6.94 0.48
N VAL A 144 -13.52 5.88 -0.34
CA VAL A 144 -14.68 5.43 -1.11
C VAL A 144 -15.84 5.09 -0.14
N PRO A 145 -17.07 5.58 -0.40
CA PRO A 145 -18.22 5.25 0.42
C PRO A 145 -18.45 3.74 0.42
N ALA A 146 -18.64 3.16 1.59
CA ALA A 146 -18.92 1.73 1.70
C ALA A 146 -20.29 1.40 1.10
N THR A 147 -20.33 0.39 0.24
CA THR A 147 -21.61 -0.19 -0.20
C THR A 147 -22.23 -1.00 0.95
N PRO A 148 -23.56 -1.22 0.95
CA PRO A 148 -24.21 -2.04 1.98
C PRO A 148 -23.58 -3.43 2.11
N SER A 149 -23.26 -4.06 0.97
CA SER A 149 -22.58 -5.36 0.93
C SER A 149 -21.19 -5.34 1.56
N THR A 150 -20.40 -4.29 1.30
CA THR A 150 -19.06 -4.15 1.89
C THR A 150 -19.18 -3.90 3.39
N ALA A 151 -20.12 -3.05 3.81
CA ALA A 151 -20.37 -2.76 5.21
C ALA A 151 -20.74 -4.04 5.99
N THR A 152 -21.66 -4.86 5.46
CA THR A 152 -22.01 -6.14 6.07
C THR A 152 -20.78 -7.05 6.22
N ARG A 153 -19.94 -7.18 5.19
CA ARG A 153 -18.72 -8.01 5.25
C ARG A 153 -17.72 -7.52 6.27
N LEU A 154 -17.48 -6.22 6.35
CA LEU A 154 -16.53 -5.63 7.30
C LEU A 154 -16.99 -5.77 8.75
N THR A 155 -18.30 -5.89 8.98
CA THR A 155 -18.87 -6.04 10.33
C THR A 155 -19.26 -7.47 10.70
N ALA A 156 -19.31 -8.42 9.75
CA ALA A 156 -19.72 -9.79 10.00
C ALA A 156 -18.64 -10.54 10.78
N SER A 157 -18.97 -11.03 11.98
CA SER A 157 -18.03 -11.76 12.84
C SER A 157 -17.46 -12.99 12.13
N ALA A 158 -16.14 -13.12 12.14
CA ALA A 158 -15.45 -14.26 11.56
C ALA A 158 -15.59 -15.49 12.48
N PRO A 159 -15.75 -16.71 11.92
CA PRO A 159 -15.90 -17.94 12.71
C PRO A 159 -14.64 -18.28 13.54
N VAL A 160 -13.47 -17.76 13.16
CA VAL A 160 -12.25 -17.88 13.98
C VAL A 160 -12.37 -17.14 15.32
N CYS A 161 -13.25 -16.15 15.41
CA CYS A 161 -13.49 -15.33 16.60
C CYS A 161 -14.79 -15.70 17.33
N SER A 162 -15.61 -16.61 16.80
CA SER A 162 -16.76 -17.12 17.57
C SER A 162 -16.24 -18.02 18.68
N ALA A 163 -16.59 -17.71 19.93
CA ALA A 163 -16.39 -18.65 21.02
C ALA A 163 -17.03 -19.97 20.59
N PHE A 164 -16.25 -21.05 20.53
CA PHE A 164 -16.79 -22.39 20.37
C PHE A 164 -17.84 -22.54 21.48
N SER A 165 -19.12 -22.50 21.11
CA SER A 165 -20.20 -22.88 22.00
C SER A 165 -20.11 -24.39 22.12
N GLY A 166 -19.18 -24.83 22.96
CA GLY A 166 -18.91 -26.24 23.21
C GLY A 166 -20.06 -26.82 24.01
N ASP A 167 -21.11 -27.26 23.32
CA ASP A 167 -21.96 -28.34 23.77
C ASP A 167 -22.02 -29.39 22.66
N ALA A 168 -21.02 -30.27 22.70
CA ALA A 168 -21.05 -31.71 22.39
C ALA A 168 -19.69 -32.23 21.87
N GLY A 169 -18.83 -32.65 22.81
CA GLY A 169 -18.16 -33.95 22.68
C GLY A 169 -17.06 -34.16 21.64
N VAL A 170 -16.12 -33.24 21.45
CA VAL A 170 -14.82 -33.59 20.84
C VAL A 170 -13.69 -33.22 21.79
N GLY A 171 -13.29 -34.19 22.61
CA GLY A 171 -12.16 -34.06 23.52
C GLY A 171 -10.85 -34.14 22.74
N VAL A 172 -10.23 -32.99 22.45
CA VAL A 172 -8.80 -32.94 22.13
C VAL A 172 -8.08 -32.62 23.43
N SER A 173 -7.52 -33.66 24.04
CA SER A 173 -6.68 -33.57 25.23
C SER A 173 -5.33 -32.98 24.83
N VAL A 174 -5.11 -31.69 25.06
CA VAL A 174 -3.76 -31.12 25.05
C VAL A 174 -3.27 -31.13 26.50
N ALA A 175 -2.38 -32.08 26.81
CA ALA A 175 -1.70 -32.12 28.10
C ALA A 175 -0.74 -30.91 28.22
N PRO A 176 -0.66 -30.25 29.38
CA PRO A 176 0.34 -29.20 29.60
C PRO A 176 1.69 -29.85 29.95
N ASP A 177 2.66 -29.77 29.04
CA ASP A 177 4.05 -30.09 29.34
C ASP A 177 4.65 -28.99 30.22
N ALA A 178 4.73 -29.26 31.52
CA ALA A 178 5.60 -28.54 32.43
C ALA A 178 7.03 -29.08 32.27
N GLY A 179 7.86 -28.39 31.49
CA GLY A 179 9.29 -28.69 31.36
C GLY A 179 10.08 -28.17 32.57
N ALA A 180 10.52 -29.09 33.42
CA ALA A 180 11.63 -28.87 34.34
C ALA A 180 12.90 -29.48 33.73
N ASP A 181 13.91 -28.65 33.48
CA ASP A 181 15.21 -29.08 32.95
C ASP A 181 16.02 -29.85 33.99
N SER A 182 16.44 -31.08 33.66
CA SER A 182 17.64 -31.74 34.22
C SER A 182 18.05 -32.97 33.40
N GLY A 183 18.94 -32.77 32.44
CA GLY A 183 20.12 -33.64 32.22
C GLY A 183 20.01 -34.98 31.47
N ARG A 184 20.70 -35.01 30.32
CA ARG A 184 21.49 -36.10 29.69
C ARG A 184 20.80 -37.07 28.69
N ASP A 185 21.19 -36.85 27.43
CA ASP A 185 21.60 -37.78 26.37
C ASP A 185 20.84 -39.10 26.13
N ALA A 186 20.02 -39.13 25.07
CA ALA A 186 19.95 -40.25 24.12
C ALA A 186 19.25 -39.87 22.79
N ALA A 187 20.01 -40.01 21.70
CA ALA A 187 19.68 -40.27 20.29
C ALA A 187 18.27 -39.99 19.69
N THR A 188 18.30 -39.37 18.50
CA THR A 188 17.29 -39.21 17.42
C THR A 188 16.69 -40.54 16.92
N PRO A 189 15.67 -40.61 16.01
CA PRO A 189 15.16 -39.58 15.08
C PRO A 189 13.63 -39.47 14.90
N ILE A 190 13.26 -38.43 14.15
CA ILE A 190 11.93 -38.12 13.58
C ILE A 190 11.53 -39.22 12.59
N VAL A 191 10.31 -39.74 12.72
CA VAL A 191 9.63 -40.52 11.67
C VAL A 191 8.39 -39.76 11.21
N ASP A 192 8.40 -39.46 9.91
CA ASP A 192 7.34 -38.85 9.13
C ASP A 192 6.42 -39.97 8.62
N ALA A 193 5.10 -39.86 8.84
CA ALA A 193 4.11 -40.82 8.38
C ALA A 193 3.29 -40.18 7.27
N GLY A 194 3.46 -40.72 6.06
CA GLY A 194 2.96 -40.15 4.82
C GLY A 194 1.46 -40.26 4.62
N ASN A 195 1.01 -39.56 3.58
CA ASN A 195 -0.23 -39.87 2.89
C ASN A 195 0.09 -40.02 1.40
N THR A 196 -0.22 -41.20 0.88
CA THR A 196 -0.17 -41.57 -0.54
C THR A 196 -1.40 -41.03 -1.25
N ASP A 197 -1.24 -40.55 -2.48
CA ASP A 197 -2.16 -40.94 -3.55
C ASP A 197 -1.53 -40.77 -4.94
N ALA A 198 -1.81 -41.79 -5.74
CA ALA A 198 -1.79 -41.91 -7.19
C ALA A 198 -0.44 -41.79 -7.94
N ALA A 199 0.08 -42.97 -8.28
CA ALA A 199 0.94 -43.18 -9.43
C ALA A 199 0.18 -42.96 -10.75
N ASP A 200 0.85 -42.41 -11.76
CA ASP A 200 0.90 -43.08 -13.06
C ASP A 200 2.24 -42.83 -13.76
N ALA A 201 2.71 -43.87 -14.43
CA ALA A 201 4.07 -44.06 -14.91
C ALA A 201 4.31 -43.48 -16.31
N GLY A 202 5.58 -43.22 -16.65
CA GLY A 202 5.93 -42.98 -18.06
C GLY A 202 7.33 -42.44 -18.33
N THR A 203 8.35 -43.23 -18.00
CA THR A 203 9.62 -43.45 -18.74
C THR A 203 10.38 -42.28 -19.39
N ASP A 204 11.60 -42.08 -18.89
CA ASP A 204 12.88 -42.01 -19.59
C ASP A 204 13.03 -41.13 -20.85
N ALA A 205 13.85 -40.07 -20.75
CA ALA A 205 15.26 -40.14 -21.15
C ALA A 205 15.91 -38.74 -21.27
N ALA A 206 17.01 -38.58 -20.52
CA ALA A 206 18.28 -37.96 -20.88
C ALA A 206 18.35 -36.63 -21.69
N LEU A 207 18.72 -35.56 -20.97
CA LEU A 207 19.87 -34.63 -21.19
C LEU A 207 20.04 -33.94 -22.58
N PRO A 208 21.00 -33.00 -22.77
CA PRO A 208 20.79 -31.56 -22.67
C PRO A 208 21.16 -30.81 -23.98
N SER A 209 21.18 -29.49 -23.90
CA SER A 209 22.00 -28.55 -24.68
C SER A 209 21.36 -27.83 -25.88
N ASP A 210 21.58 -26.51 -25.85
CA ASP A 210 21.88 -25.59 -26.96
C ASP A 210 20.77 -25.04 -27.89
N ALA A 211 20.63 -23.72 -27.76
CA ALA A 211 20.83 -22.71 -28.81
C ALA A 211 19.76 -22.43 -29.89
N ALA A 212 19.65 -21.11 -30.13
CA ALA A 212 19.38 -20.41 -31.39
C ALA A 212 17.92 -20.08 -31.80
N SER A 213 17.64 -18.76 -31.74
CA SER A 213 17.26 -17.88 -32.86
C SER A 213 16.06 -18.18 -33.76
N GLY A 214 15.19 -17.18 -33.91
CA GLY A 214 14.54 -16.86 -35.20
C GLY A 214 13.04 -16.61 -35.15
N GLY A 215 12.64 -15.36 -35.44
CA GLY A 215 11.26 -14.90 -35.65
C GLY A 215 11.19 -13.38 -35.71
#